data_AF-A0A2S1LXB4-F1
#
_entry.id   AF-A0A2S1LXB4-F1
#
_cell.length_a   1.000
_cell.length_b   1.000
_cell.length_c   1.000
_cell.angle_alpha   90.00
_cell.angle_beta   90.00
_cell.angle_gamma   90.00
#
_symmetry.space_group_name_H-M   'P 1'
#
loop_
_entity.id
_entity.type
_entity.pdbx_description
1 polymer ?
#
loop_
_entity_poly.entity_id
_entity_poly.type
_entity_poly.pdbx_seq_one_letter_code
_entity_poly.pdbx_strand_id
1 'polypeptide(L)'
;MSASQILNKYLSDLILELEKLKTILEFENEKINQGLIDILNLTNPQKELILNSIKNYYLTINSWLKIQGQIQEESEKLIEDATYLRGEICNIYQNEYTNLIALFEQKSRRPKIKFSKSLFKYNNPTLVDVKI
;
A
#
# COMPACT_ATOMS: atom_id res chain seq x y z
N MET A 1 -10.67 -20.10 2.65
CA MET A 1 -9.64 -19.76 3.66
C MET A 1 -8.92 -18.51 3.21
N SER A 2 -8.65 -17.56 4.09
CA SER A 2 -7.86 -16.37 3.76
C SER A 2 -6.37 -16.72 3.58
N ALA A 3 -5.61 -15.86 2.89
CA ALA A 3 -4.17 -16.01 2.73
C ALA A 3 -3.45 -16.17 4.08
N SER A 4 -3.88 -15.42 5.11
CA SER A 4 -3.39 -15.54 6.48
C SER A 4 -3.69 -16.92 7.11
N GLN A 5 -4.89 -17.46 6.90
CA GLN A 5 -5.25 -18.80 7.39
C GLN A 5 -4.42 -19.91 6.73
N ILE A 6 -4.11 -19.76 5.44
CA ILE A 6 -3.27 -20.70 4.70
C ILE A 6 -1.84 -20.66 5.21
N LEU A 7 -1.25 -19.46 5.37
CA LEU A 7 0.10 -19.30 5.91
C LEU A 7 0.22 -19.84 7.34
N ASN A 8 -0.76 -19.54 8.20
CA ASN A 8 -0.81 -20.07 9.56
C ASN A 8 -0.85 -21.60 9.58
N LYS A 9 -1.63 -22.21 8.68
CA LYS A 9 -1.65 -23.67 8.54
C LYS A 9 -0.28 -24.23 8.17
N TYR A 10 0.37 -23.65 7.15
CA TYR A 10 1.72 -24.08 6.75
C TYR A 10 2.76 -23.92 7.87
N LEU A 11 2.66 -22.85 8.66
CA LEU A 11 3.52 -22.65 9.84
C LEU A 11 3.26 -23.71 10.92
N SER A 12 1.99 -24.00 11.21
CA SER A 12 1.63 -25.05 12.16
C SER A 12 2.11 -26.43 11.69
N ASP A 13 1.95 -26.75 10.40
CA ASP A 13 2.41 -28.00 9.81
C ASP A 13 3.94 -28.12 9.86
N LEU A 14 4.68 -27.02 9.60
CA LEU A 14 6.13 -26.97 9.76
C LEU A 14 6.57 -27.23 11.21
N ILE A 15 5.91 -26.61 12.19
CA ILE A 15 6.20 -26.83 13.62
C ILE A 15 6.02 -28.30 13.97
N LEU A 16 4.92 -28.90 13.52
CA LEU A 16 4.62 -30.31 13.76
C LEU A 16 5.70 -31.24 13.19
N GLU A 17 6.20 -30.97 11.97
CA GLU A 17 7.29 -31.77 11.39
C GLU A 17 8.62 -31.60 12.15
N LEU A 18 8.92 -30.39 12.64
CA LEU A 18 10.10 -30.14 13.49
C LEU A 18 10.00 -30.88 14.83
N GLU A 19 8.82 -30.91 15.44
CA GLU A 19 8.58 -31.67 16.68
C GLU A 19 8.76 -33.17 16.46
N LYS A 20 8.23 -33.72 15.36
CA LYS A 20 8.46 -35.13 14.99
C LYS A 20 9.94 -35.45 14.84
N LEU A 21 10.69 -34.60 14.13
CA LEU A 21 12.13 -34.78 13.96
C LEU A 21 12.85 -34.76 15.32
N LYS A 22 12.52 -33.79 16.18
CA LYS A 22 13.08 -33.68 17.52
C LYS A 22 12.85 -34.96 18.33
N THR A 23 11.62 -35.49 18.34
CA THR A 23 11.30 -36.73 19.07
C THR A 23 12.13 -37.92 18.57
N ILE A 24 12.33 -38.05 17.25
CA ILE A 24 13.16 -39.11 16.69
C ILE A 24 14.61 -38.96 17.14
N LEU A 25 15.16 -37.75 17.10
CA LEU A 25 16.55 -37.48 17.51
C LEU A 25 16.75 -37.73 19.02
N GLU A 26 15.79 -37.35 19.85
CA GLU A 26 15.81 -37.63 21.30
C GLU A 26 15.80 -39.13 21.57
N PHE A 27 14.95 -39.87 20.85
CA PHE A 27 14.89 -41.33 20.94
C PHE A 27 16.18 -42.00 20.47
N GLU A 28 16.74 -41.58 19.32
CA GLU A 28 18.02 -42.07 18.83
C GLU A 28 19.13 -41.84 19.85
N ASN A 29 19.20 -40.65 20.43
CA ASN A 29 20.19 -40.31 21.44
C ASN A 29 20.07 -41.23 22.68
N GLU A 30 18.86 -41.48 23.17
CA GLU A 30 18.64 -42.42 24.28
C GLU A 30 19.16 -43.82 23.95
N LYS A 31 18.85 -44.35 22.76
CA LYS A 31 19.23 -45.70 22.34
C LYS A 31 20.71 -45.84 22.03
N ILE A 32 21.31 -44.84 21.41
CA ILE A 32 22.76 -44.80 21.15
C ILE A 32 23.54 -44.78 22.47
N ASN A 33 23.08 -44.02 23.46
CA ASN A 33 23.69 -44.02 24.80
C ASN A 33 23.57 -45.39 25.52
N GLN A 34 22.62 -46.23 25.12
CA GLN A 34 22.48 -47.61 25.57
C GLN A 34 23.31 -48.60 24.72
N GLY A 35 24.08 -48.12 23.74
CA GLY A 35 24.90 -48.93 22.83
C GLY A 35 24.14 -49.52 21.63
N LEU A 36 22.87 -49.17 21.44
CA LEU A 36 22.02 -49.71 20.38
C LEU A 36 22.10 -48.86 19.10
N ILE A 37 23.22 -48.95 18.39
CA ILE A 37 23.50 -48.12 17.19
C ILE A 37 22.62 -48.51 16.00
N ASP A 38 22.20 -49.76 15.90
CA ASP A 38 21.38 -50.27 14.78
C ASP A 38 20.02 -49.57 14.64
N ILE A 39 19.58 -48.86 15.69
CA ILE A 39 18.36 -48.05 15.65
C ILE A 39 18.37 -47.02 14.52
N LEU A 40 19.56 -46.51 14.15
CA LEU A 40 19.74 -45.54 13.08
C LEU A 40 19.26 -46.08 11.72
N ASN A 41 19.39 -47.39 11.48
CA ASN A 41 18.92 -47.99 10.23
C ASN A 41 17.39 -47.95 10.10
N LEU A 42 16.68 -47.96 11.23
CA LEU A 42 15.21 -47.89 11.27
C LEU A 42 14.72 -46.45 11.14
N THR A 43 15.41 -45.50 11.77
CA THR A 43 14.97 -44.11 11.87
C THR A 43 15.46 -43.23 10.72
N ASN A 44 16.59 -43.54 10.08
CA ASN A 44 17.16 -42.74 8.98
C ASN A 44 16.18 -42.52 7.81
N PRO A 45 15.46 -43.54 7.28
CA PRO A 45 14.49 -43.32 6.21
C PRO A 45 13.37 -42.35 6.62
N GLN A 46 12.91 -42.44 7.87
CA GLN A 46 11.88 -41.56 8.39
C GLN A 46 12.38 -40.12 8.55
N LYS A 47 13.62 -39.93 9.04
CA LYS A 47 14.24 -38.61 9.14
C LYS A 47 14.39 -37.96 7.77
N GLU A 48 14.76 -38.72 6.75
CA GLU A 48 14.90 -38.19 5.38
C GLU A 48 13.56 -37.65 4.84
N LEU A 49 12.46 -38.37 5.06
CA LEU A 49 11.12 -37.92 4.68
C LEU A 49 10.71 -36.64 5.43
N ILE A 50 10.94 -36.59 6.74
CA ILE A 50 10.62 -35.43 7.58
C ILE A 50 11.46 -34.21 7.16
N LEU A 51 12.76 -34.40 6.90
CA LEU A 51 13.65 -33.33 6.43
C LEU A 51 13.20 -32.75 5.08
N ASN A 52 12.79 -33.62 4.15
CA ASN A 52 12.23 -33.18 2.87
C ASN A 52 10.91 -32.40 3.06
N SER A 53 10.05 -32.87 3.97
CA SER A 53 8.81 -32.18 4.34
C SER A 53 9.09 -30.76 4.91
N ILE A 54 9.98 -30.67 5.90
CA ILE A 54 10.44 -29.40 6.50
C ILE A 54 10.97 -28.44 5.43
N LYS A 55 11.83 -28.93 4.54
CA LYS A 55 12.39 -28.13 3.44
C LYS A 55 11.31 -27.58 2.53
N ASN A 56 10.32 -28.40 2.17
CA ASN A 56 9.20 -27.98 1.32
C ASN A 56 8.33 -26.92 1.99
N TYR A 57 8.00 -27.10 3.28
CA TYR A 57 7.26 -26.10 4.03
C TYR A 57 8.02 -24.78 4.14
N TYR A 58 9.31 -24.84 4.48
CA TYR A 58 10.17 -23.66 4.55
C TYR A 58 10.24 -22.89 3.23
N LEU A 59 10.45 -23.57 2.11
CA LEU A 59 10.47 -22.96 0.78
C LEU A 59 9.13 -22.31 0.44
N THR A 60 8.03 -23.00 0.75
CA THR A 60 6.67 -22.50 0.50
C THR A 60 6.42 -21.23 1.30
N ILE A 61 6.65 -21.24 2.61
CA ILE A 61 6.47 -20.07 3.49
C ILE A 61 7.30 -18.88 3.00
N ASN A 62 8.58 -19.08 2.67
CA ASN A 62 9.43 -17.99 2.21
C ASN A 62 9.00 -17.42 0.87
N SER A 63 8.50 -18.25 -0.05
CA SER A 63 7.98 -17.77 -1.33
C SER A 63 6.78 -16.82 -1.14
N TRP A 64 5.88 -17.18 -0.22
CA TRP A 64 4.73 -16.35 0.15
C TRP A 64 5.14 -15.04 0.80
N LEU A 65 6.05 -15.07 1.78
CA LEU A 65 6.54 -13.86 2.45
C LEU A 65 7.25 -12.92 1.47
N LYS A 66 8.00 -13.45 0.50
CA LYS A 66 8.66 -12.65 -0.54
C LYS A 66 7.65 -11.90 -1.40
N ILE A 67 6.60 -12.59 -1.86
CA ILE A 67 5.54 -11.96 -2.66
C ILE A 67 4.82 -10.88 -1.84
N GLN A 68 4.52 -11.17 -0.57
CA GLN A 68 3.90 -10.19 0.31
C GLN A 68 4.75 -8.93 0.49
N GLY A 69 6.07 -9.09 0.65
CA GLY A 69 7.00 -7.96 0.71
C GLY A 69 7.01 -7.12 -0.56
N GLN A 70 6.99 -7.75 -1.74
CA GLN A 70 6.92 -7.04 -3.03
C GLN A 70 5.62 -6.24 -3.19
N ILE A 71 4.48 -6.83 -2.83
CA ILE A 71 3.18 -6.15 -2.89
C ILE A 71 3.15 -4.96 -1.91
N GLN A 72 3.75 -5.10 -0.73
CA GLN A 72 3.84 -4.03 0.24
C GLN A 72 4.67 -2.85 -0.31
N GLU A 73 5.85 -3.12 -0.85
CA GLU A 73 6.72 -2.11 -1.46
C GLU A 73 6.02 -1.37 -2.61
N GLU A 74 5.34 -2.09 -3.49
CA GLU A 74 4.57 -1.50 -4.59
C GLU A 74 3.42 -0.63 -4.06
N SER A 75 2.73 -1.08 -3.01
CA SER A 75 1.65 -0.32 -2.37
C SER A 75 2.16 0.97 -1.73
N GLU A 76 3.30 0.92 -1.03
CA GLU A 76 3.93 2.09 -0.41
C GLU A 76 4.30 3.13 -1.47
N LYS A 77 4.90 2.68 -2.58
CA LYS A 77 5.21 3.56 -3.72
C LYS A 77 3.96 4.22 -4.30
N LEU A 78 2.89 3.46 -4.51
CA LEU A 78 1.62 4.00 -5.03
C LEU A 78 1.00 5.03 -4.06
N ILE A 79 1.11 4.81 -2.75
CA ILE A 79 0.65 5.76 -1.73
C ILE A 79 1.48 7.05 -1.77
N GLU A 80 2.80 6.95 -1.93
CA GLU A 80 3.70 8.09 -2.06
C GLU A 80 3.35 8.91 -3.32
N ASP A 81 3.26 8.26 -4.47
CA ASP A 81 2.90 8.88 -5.75
C ASP A 81 1.54 9.59 -5.67
N ALA A 82 0.52 8.92 -5.10
CA ALA A 82 -0.81 9.52 -4.92
C ALA A 82 -0.77 10.74 -3.99
N THR A 83 0.05 10.69 -2.94
CA THR A 83 0.20 11.80 -1.99
C THR A 83 0.88 13.00 -2.65
N TYR A 84 1.93 12.74 -3.45
CA TYR A 84 2.62 13.76 -4.24
C TYR A 84 1.66 14.43 -5.23
N LEU A 85 0.95 13.64 -6.05
CA LEU A 85 -0.02 14.16 -7.03
C LEU A 85 -1.12 14.99 -6.38
N ARG A 86 -1.63 14.56 -5.22
CA ARG A 86 -2.60 15.34 -4.45
C ARG A 86 -2.02 16.71 -4.06
N GLY A 87 -0.76 16.76 -3.61
CA GLY A 87 -0.06 18.00 -3.29
C GLY A 87 0.03 18.94 -4.50
N GLU A 88 0.46 18.41 -5.65
CA GLU A 88 0.54 19.16 -6.91
C GLU A 88 -0.81 19.73 -7.32
N ILE A 89 -1.87 18.92 -7.27
CA ILE A 89 -3.24 19.35 -7.59
C ILE A 89 -3.67 20.47 -6.64
N CYS A 90 -3.45 20.33 -5.33
CA CYS A 90 -3.76 21.36 -4.36
C CYS A 90 -3.02 22.68 -4.65
N ASN A 91 -1.73 22.61 -5.00
CA ASN A 91 -0.93 23.78 -5.37
C ASN A 91 -1.50 24.47 -6.62
N ILE A 92 -1.84 23.70 -7.66
CA ILE A 92 -2.47 24.21 -8.88
C ILE A 92 -3.79 24.92 -8.53
N TYR A 93 -4.66 24.28 -7.76
CA TYR A 93 -5.94 24.86 -7.35
C TYR A 93 -5.76 26.17 -6.57
N GLN A 94 -4.80 26.23 -5.64
CA GLN A 94 -4.52 27.44 -4.87
C GLN A 94 -4.02 28.57 -5.77
N ASN A 95 -3.08 28.28 -6.67
CA ASN A 95 -2.55 29.27 -7.62
C ASN A 95 -3.64 29.82 -8.54
N GLU A 96 -4.48 28.94 -9.11
CA GLU A 96 -5.60 29.36 -9.96
C GLU A 96 -6.62 30.21 -9.20
N TYR A 97 -6.92 29.84 -7.95
CA TYR A 97 -7.79 30.63 -7.09
C TYR A 97 -7.22 32.03 -6.83
N THR A 98 -5.94 32.14 -6.48
CA THR A 98 -5.27 33.43 -6.29
C THR A 98 -5.26 34.27 -7.57
N ASN A 99 -4.99 33.66 -8.73
CA ASN A 99 -5.03 34.33 -10.03
C ASN A 99 -6.43 34.88 -10.34
N LEU A 100 -7.48 34.10 -10.08
CA LEU A 100 -8.87 34.52 -10.28
C LEU A 100 -9.24 35.72 -9.41
N ILE A 101 -8.83 35.73 -8.12
CA ILE A 101 -9.02 36.88 -7.24
C ILE A 101 -8.34 38.12 -7.82
N ALA A 102 -7.06 38.01 -8.21
CA ALA A 102 -6.31 39.13 -8.75
C ALA A 102 -6.96 39.71 -10.03
N LEU A 103 -7.44 38.85 -10.93
CA LEU A 103 -8.19 39.25 -12.12
C LEU A 103 -9.50 39.97 -11.78
N PHE A 104 -10.23 39.48 -10.78
CA PHE A 104 -11.46 40.11 -10.31
C PHE A 104 -11.22 41.49 -9.70
N GLU A 105 -10.18 41.63 -8.89
CA GLU A 105 -9.77 42.92 -8.32
C GLU A 105 -9.32 43.91 -9.39
N GLN A 106 -8.54 43.47 -10.37
CA GLN A 106 -8.09 44.32 -11.48
C GLN A 106 -9.27 44.83 -12.32
N LYS A 107 -10.25 43.96 -12.62
CA LYS A 107 -11.48 44.37 -13.32
C LYS A 107 -12.29 45.37 -12.51
N SER A 108 -12.36 45.19 -11.18
CA SER A 108 -13.08 46.09 -10.27
C SER A 108 -12.38 47.45 -10.10
N ARG A 109 -11.05 47.50 -10.24
CA ARG A 109 -10.23 48.72 -10.18
C ARG A 109 -10.13 49.48 -11.50
N ARG A 110 -10.71 48.99 -12.61
CA ARG A 110 -10.80 49.79 -13.85
C ARG A 110 -11.54 51.09 -13.51
N PRO A 111 -10.96 52.27 -13.78
CA PRO A 111 -11.66 53.51 -13.53
C PRO A 111 -12.93 53.47 -14.37
N LYS A 112 -14.10 53.55 -13.72
CA LYS A 112 -15.34 53.88 -14.42
C LYS A 112 -15.02 55.12 -15.21
N ILE A 113 -15.07 55.04 -16.55
CA ILE A 113 -14.90 56.19 -17.42
C ILE A 113 -15.92 57.21 -16.94
N LYS A 114 -15.47 58.20 -16.17
CA LYS A 114 -16.28 59.36 -15.88
C LYS A 114 -16.29 60.10 -17.20
N PHE A 115 -17.36 59.90 -17.97
CA PHE A 115 -17.67 60.78 -19.09
C PHE A 115 -17.48 62.22 -18.58
N SER A 116 -16.51 62.93 -19.13
CA SER A 116 -16.42 64.37 -18.92
C SER A 116 -17.79 64.91 -19.33
N LYS A 117 -18.49 65.58 -18.41
CA LYS A 117 -19.75 66.25 -18.72
C LYS A 117 -19.48 67.23 -19.87
N SER A 118 -19.71 66.80 -21.10
CA SER A 118 -19.56 67.60 -22.31
C SER A 118 -20.93 67.88 -22.89
N LEU A 119 -21.42 69.08 -22.57
CA LEU A 119 -21.88 70.09 -23.54
C LEU A 119 -23.06 69.78 -24.48
N PHE A 120 -23.88 68.76 -24.24
CA PHE A 120 -25.14 68.62 -24.97
C PHE A 120 -26.35 68.64 -24.03
N LYS A 121 -27.18 69.68 -24.25
CA LYS A 121 -28.43 69.95 -23.54
C LYS A 121 -29.37 68.74 -23.62
N TYR A 122 -29.90 68.36 -22.47
CA TYR A 122 -31.04 67.47 -22.31
C TYR A 122 -32.20 67.85 -23.23
N ASN A 123 -32.86 66.86 -23.83
CA ASN A 123 -34.32 66.75 -23.91
C ASN A 123 -34.73 65.36 -24.45
N ASN A 124 -34.72 64.37 -23.55
CA ASN A 124 -35.77 63.36 -23.35
C ASN A 124 -35.20 62.16 -22.58
N PRO A 125 -35.84 61.72 -21.48
CA PRO A 125 -35.43 60.52 -20.78
C PRO A 125 -35.92 59.29 -21.54
N THR A 126 -35.00 58.54 -22.16
CA THR A 126 -35.31 57.19 -22.64
C THR A 126 -35.26 56.25 -21.43
N LEU A 127 -36.43 55.92 -20.88
CA LEU A 127 -36.60 54.80 -19.96
C LEU A 127 -36.30 53.51 -20.72
N VAL A 128 -35.19 52.85 -20.38
CA VAL A 128 -34.91 51.49 -20.84
C VAL A 128 -35.21 50.56 -19.67
N ASP A 129 -36.37 49.91 -19.73
CA ASP A 129 -36.72 48.79 -18.86
C ASP A 129 -35.80 47.61 -19.19
N VAL A 130 -34.95 47.24 -18.24
CA VAL A 130 -34.22 45.97 -18.29
C VAL A 130 -35.04 44.94 -17.51
N LYS A 131 -35.72 44.04 -18.24
CA LYS A 131 -36.27 42.82 -17.63
C LYS A 131 -35.12 41.89 -17.25
N ILE A 132 -35.11 41.45 -15.98
CA ILE A 132 -34.37 40.27 -15.51
C ILE A 132 -35.19 39.03 -15.85
#